data_AF-A0A845DUV4-F1
#
_entry.id   AF-A0A845DUV4-F1
#
_cell.length_a   1.000
_cell.length_b   1.000
_cell.length_c   1.000
_cell.angle_alpha   90.00
_cell.angle_beta   90.00
_cell.angle_gamma   90.00
#
_symmetry.space_group_name_H-M   'P 1'
#
loop_
_entity.id
_entity.type
_entity.pdbx_description
1 polymer ?
#
loop_
_entity_poly.entity_id
_entity_poly.type
_entity_poly.pdbx_seq_one_letter_code
_entity_poly.pdbx_strand_id
1 'polypeptide(L)'
;MKLLRIGAGGLKMAILYIVLTLLSPFILHLTGRRNVLSEPEWMGGNLWFIEVSEHQMYATATATGIIVSFLLGVLLYTLLHVVSFPGKKEDHPAM
;
A
#
# COMPACT_ATOMS: atom_id res chain seq x y z
N MET A 1 10.82 -21.18 -3.45
CA MET A 1 9.78 -20.18 -3.79
C MET A 1 9.91 -18.86 -2.99
N LYS A 2 11.09 -18.22 -2.98
CA LYS A 2 11.29 -16.93 -2.27
C LYS A 2 10.64 -15.75 -3.00
N LEU A 3 10.74 -15.71 -4.34
CA LEU A 3 10.12 -14.65 -5.16
C LEU A 3 8.60 -14.56 -4.98
N LEU A 4 7.90 -15.69 -4.89
CA LEU A 4 6.44 -15.70 -4.69
C LEU A 4 6.02 -15.03 -3.38
N ARG A 5 6.81 -15.19 -2.31
CA ARG A 5 6.51 -14.57 -1.02
C ARG A 5 6.79 -13.06 -1.04
N ILE A 6 7.85 -12.64 -1.73
CA ILE A 6 8.15 -11.23 -1.96
C ILE A 6 7.02 -10.56 -2.75
N GLY A 7 6.61 -11.17 -3.86
CA GLY A 7 5.50 -10.69 -4.68
C GLY A 7 4.17 -10.65 -3.93
N ALA A 8 3.92 -11.63 -3.05
CA ALA A 8 2.74 -11.62 -2.19
C ALA A 8 2.74 -10.44 -1.19
N GLY A 9 3.91 -9.99 -0.71
CA GLY A 9 4.03 -8.79 0.11
C GLY A 9 3.59 -7.53 -0.64
N GLY A 10 4.06 -7.37 -1.88
CA GLY A 10 3.60 -6.29 -2.77
C GLY A 10 2.11 -6.35 -3.05
N LEU A 11 1.59 -7.52 -3.42
CA LEU A 11 0.17 -7.69 -3.74
C LEU A 11 -0.75 -7.34 -2.57
N LYS A 12 -0.38 -7.74 -1.34
CA LYS A 12 -1.15 -7.37 -0.14
C LYS A 12 -1.22 -5.86 0.06
N MET A 13 -0.12 -5.15 -0.13
CA MET A 13 -0.10 -3.68 -0.01
C MET A 13 -0.90 -3.00 -1.11
N ALA A 14 -0.83 -3.49 -2.34
CA ALA A 14 -1.66 -2.98 -3.44
C ALA A 14 -3.16 -3.15 -3.18
N ILE A 15 -3.58 -4.32 -2.69
CA ILE A 15 -4.97 -4.58 -2.30
C ILE A 15 -5.38 -3.65 -1.15
N LEU A 16 -4.54 -3.51 -0.12
CA LEU A 16 -4.80 -2.61 0.99
C LEU A 16 -4.99 -1.16 0.52
N TYR A 17 -4.13 -0.67 -0.37
CA TYR A 17 -4.25 0.65 -0.96
C TYR A 17 -5.59 0.84 -1.71
N ILE A 18 -6.02 -0.14 -2.52
CA ILE A 18 -7.31 -0.08 -3.23
C ILE A 18 -8.45 0.03 -2.22
N VAL A 19 -8.46 -0.86 -1.21
CA VAL A 19 -9.50 -0.89 -0.18
C VAL A 19 -9.56 0.45 0.57
N LEU A 20 -8.42 0.99 1.00
CA LEU A 20 -8.37 2.26 1.71
C LEU A 20 -8.83 3.42 0.83
N THR A 21 -8.44 3.47 -0.44
CA THR A 21 -8.85 4.52 -1.37
C THR A 21 -10.36 4.52 -1.57
N LEU A 22 -10.96 3.34 -1.76
CA LEU A 22 -12.40 3.20 -1.95
C LEU A 22 -13.21 3.42 -0.68
N LEU A 23 -12.66 3.10 0.50
CA LEU A 23 -13.33 3.35 1.80
C LEU A 23 -13.20 4.80 2.27
N SER A 24 -12.15 5.51 1.86
CA SER A 24 -11.89 6.89 2.27
C SER A 24 -13.07 7.85 2.11
N PRO A 25 -13.81 7.91 0.98
CA PRO A 25 -14.96 8.81 0.86
C PRO A 25 -16.06 8.51 1.87
N PHE A 26 -16.29 7.23 2.22
CA PHE A 26 -17.27 6.84 3.24
C PHE A 26 -16.86 7.34 4.63
N ILE A 27 -15.58 7.18 4.98
CA ILE A 27 -15.04 7.67 6.25
C ILE A 27 -15.16 9.20 6.34
N LEU A 28 -14.82 9.90 5.26
CA LEU A 28 -14.95 11.36 5.18
C LEU A 28 -16.40 11.82 5.33
N HIS A 29 -17.33 11.14 4.64
CA HIS A 29 -18.75 11.44 4.73
C HIS A 29 -19.31 11.20 6.15
N LEU A 30 -18.97 10.06 6.77
CA LEU A 30 -19.39 9.72 8.15
C LEU A 30 -18.82 10.67 9.21
N THR A 31 -17.64 11.23 8.96
CA THR A 31 -17.02 12.23 9.86
C THR A 31 -17.51 13.66 9.61
N GLY A 32 -18.49 13.83 8.71
CA GLY A 32 -19.09 15.13 8.39
C GLY A 32 -18.20 16.03 7.53
N ARG A 33 -17.08 15.51 6.99
CA ARG A 33 -16.26 16.26 6.05
C ARG A 33 -16.92 16.25 4.68
N ARG A 34 -17.44 17.41 4.29
CA ARG A 34 -18.03 17.69 2.98
C ARG A 34 -17.12 18.65 2.22
N ASN A 35 -17.10 18.56 0.90
CA ASN A 35 -16.26 19.35 0.00
C ASN A 35 -14.76 19.06 0.15
N VAL A 36 -14.38 17.79 0.06
CA VAL A 36 -12.98 17.35 0.04
C VAL A 36 -12.60 16.95 -1.38
N LEU A 37 -11.53 17.55 -1.90
CA LEU A 37 -10.84 17.12 -3.11
C LEU A 37 -9.41 16.71 -2.73
N SER A 38 -9.02 15.50 -3.06
CA SER A 38 -7.69 14.96 -2.78
C SER A 38 -7.15 14.20 -3.98
N GLU A 39 -6.13 14.75 -4.60
CA GLU A 39 -5.49 14.23 -5.81
C GLU A 39 -3.96 14.35 -5.74
N PRO A 40 -3.29 13.68 -4.78
CA PRO A 40 -1.85 13.81 -4.65
C PRO A 40 -1.15 13.20 -5.86
N GLU A 41 -0.21 13.95 -6.41
CA GLU A 41 0.60 13.56 -7.55
C GLU A 41 1.98 13.05 -7.15
N TRP A 42 2.45 12.03 -7.86
CA TRP A 42 3.83 11.58 -7.76
C TRP A 42 4.36 11.11 -9.11
N MET A 43 5.55 11.59 -9.48
CA MET A 43 6.20 11.28 -10.76
C MET A 43 5.30 11.53 -11.99
N GLY A 44 4.48 12.58 -11.94
CA GLY A 44 3.59 12.97 -13.05
C GLY A 44 2.29 12.16 -13.16
N GLY A 45 1.93 11.36 -12.15
CA GLY A 45 0.64 10.68 -12.10
C GLY A 45 -0.02 10.76 -10.73
N ASN A 46 -1.35 10.85 -10.71
CA ASN A 46 -2.13 10.87 -9.47
C ASN A 46 -1.97 9.54 -8.74
N LEU A 47 -1.71 9.58 -7.43
CA LEU A 47 -1.64 8.41 -6.58
C LEU A 47 -3.03 7.91 -6.20
N TRP A 48 -4.01 8.79 -6.08
CA TRP A 48 -5.43 8.47 -5.96
C TRP A 48 -6.22 9.72 -6.33
N PHE A 49 -7.52 9.55 -6.57
CA PHE A 49 -8.44 10.67 -6.67
C PHE A 49 -9.61 10.41 -5.73
N ILE A 50 -9.89 11.35 -4.82
CA ILE A 50 -11.04 11.30 -3.92
C ILE A 50 -11.74 12.65 -3.99
N GLU A 51 -13.03 12.61 -4.27
CA GLU A 51 -13.92 13.76 -4.25
C GLU A 51 -15.15 13.43 -3.41
N VAL A 52 -15.40 14.25 -2.39
CA VAL A 52 -16.59 14.15 -1.53
C VAL A 52 -17.28 15.50 -1.56
N SER A 53 -18.42 15.56 -2.22
CA SER A 53 -19.32 16.71 -2.21
C SER A 53 -20.55 16.42 -1.36
N GLU A 54 -21.46 17.39 -1.24
CA GLU A 54 -22.70 17.18 -0.48
C GLU A 54 -23.60 16.08 -1.05
N HIS A 55 -23.50 15.81 -2.35
CA HIS A 55 -24.43 14.94 -3.08
C HIS A 55 -23.75 13.73 -3.71
N GLN A 56 -22.41 13.71 -3.77
CA GLN A 56 -21.65 12.67 -4.47
C GLN A 56 -20.38 12.30 -3.72
N MET A 57 -20.06 11.00 -3.76
CA MET A 57 -18.83 10.41 -3.29
C MET A 57 -18.17 9.71 -4.47
N TYR A 58 -16.97 10.15 -4.83
CA TYR A 58 -16.19 9.59 -5.91
C TYR A 58 -14.79 9.25 -5.42
N ALA A 59 -14.32 8.06 -5.75
CA ALA A 59 -12.97 7.63 -5.44
C ALA A 59 -12.44 6.71 -6.54
N THR A 60 -11.20 6.98 -6.96
CA THR A 60 -10.51 6.18 -7.97
C THR A 60 -9.12 5.81 -7.46
N ALA A 61 -8.89 4.49 -7.38
CA ALA A 61 -7.58 3.92 -7.20
C ALA A 61 -6.86 3.92 -8.55
N THR A 62 -5.76 4.66 -8.67
CA THR A 62 -5.04 4.83 -9.93
C THR A 62 -4.01 3.73 -10.14
N ALA A 63 -3.64 3.47 -11.40
CA ALA A 63 -2.56 2.55 -11.71
C ALA A 63 -1.24 2.93 -11.04
N THR A 64 -0.92 4.23 -11.00
CA THR A 64 0.27 4.77 -10.31
C THR A 64 0.25 4.39 -8.83
N GLY A 65 -0.86 4.64 -8.12
CA GLY A 65 -0.99 4.29 -6.70
C GLY A 65 -0.85 2.79 -6.44
N ILE A 66 -1.41 1.96 -7.33
CA ILE A 66 -1.29 0.49 -7.26
C ILE A 66 0.17 0.07 -7.40
N ILE A 67 0.87 0.56 -8.42
CA ILE A 67 2.28 0.20 -8.69
C ILE A 67 3.17 0.63 -7.52
N VAL A 68 3.00 1.86 -7.04
CA VAL A 68 3.77 2.38 -5.90
C VAL A 68 3.52 1.55 -4.65
N SER A 69 2.26 1.24 -4.34
CA SER A 69 1.90 0.43 -3.18
C SER A 69 2.46 -0.99 -3.28
N PHE A 70 2.46 -1.58 -4.48
CA PHE A 70 3.09 -2.87 -4.73
C PHE A 70 4.60 -2.83 -4.45
N LEU A 71 5.30 -1.84 -5.01
CA LEU A 71 6.74 -1.67 -4.81
C LEU A 71 7.08 -1.44 -3.34
N LEU A 72 6.29 -0.64 -2.62
CA LEU A 72 6.43 -0.43 -1.19
C LEU A 72 6.22 -1.72 -0.40
N GLY A 73 5.24 -2.55 -0.76
CA GLY A 73 5.03 -3.84 -0.12
C GLY A 73 6.15 -4.85 -0.36
N VAL A 74 6.72 -4.86 -1.57
CA VAL A 74 7.92 -5.64 -1.88
C VAL A 74 9.09 -5.16 -1.03
N LEU A 75 9.34 -3.85 -0.99
CA LEU A 75 10.43 -3.24 -0.22
C LEU A 75 10.27 -3.51 1.28
N LEU A 76 9.07 -3.36 1.83
CA LEU A 76 8.80 -3.62 3.24
C LEU A 76 9.01 -5.09 3.58
N TYR A 77 8.52 -6.00 2.73
CA TYR A 77 8.71 -7.44 2.92
C TYR A 77 10.20 -7.82 2.93
N THR A 78 10.99 -7.27 1.99
CA THR A 78 12.43 -7.56 1.91
C THR A 78 13.18 -6.98 3.10
N LEU A 79 12.92 -5.73 3.49
CA LEU A 79 13.54 -5.13 4.68
C LEU A 79 13.28 -5.95 5.94
N LEU A 80 12.02 -6.34 6.18
CA LEU A 80 11.66 -7.14 7.36
C LEU A 80 12.34 -8.53 7.35
N HIS A 81 12.49 -9.15 6.19
CA HIS A 81 13.14 -10.47 6.08
C HIS A 81 14.67 -10.39 6.14
N VAL A 82 15.29 -9.32 5.65
CA VAL A 82 16.74 -9.11 5.72
C VAL A 82 17.16 -8.73 7.14
N VAL A 83 16.39 -7.87 7.82
CA VAL A 83 16.68 -7.45 9.19
C VAL A 83 16.44 -8.59 10.20
N SER A 84 15.56 -9.54 9.90
CA SER A 84 15.28 -10.69 10.79
C SER A 84 16.32 -11.80 10.77
N PHE A 85 17.35 -11.78 9.91
CA PHE A 85 18.41 -12.82 9.88
C PHE A 85 19.81 -12.28 9.55
N PRO A 86 20.60 -11.88 10.57
CA PRO A 86 22.05 -12.01 10.52
C PRO A 86 22.61 -13.04 11.53
N GLY A 87 21.76 -13.82 12.22
CA GLY A 87 22.20 -14.66 13.35
C GLY A 87 21.64 -16.07 13.37
N LYS A 88 21.99 -16.92 12.40
CA LYS A 88 22.08 -18.37 12.68
C LYS A 88 23.29 -18.97 11.96
N LYS A 89 24.48 -18.66 12.47
CA LYS A 89 25.60 -19.60 12.48
C LYS A 89 25.57 -20.29 13.85
N GLU A 90 24.85 -21.40 13.96
CA GLU A 90 25.24 -22.40 14.94
C GLU A 90 26.38 -23.18 14.29
N ASP A 91 27.61 -22.71 14.52
CA ASP A 91 28.79 -23.54 14.37
C ASP A 91 28.64 -24.65 15.43
N HIS A 92 28.24 -25.85 15.02
CA HIS A 92 28.51 -27.04 15.81
C HIS A 92 29.93 -27.50 15.45
N PRO A 93 30.93 -27.34 16.34
CA PRO A 93 32.16 -28.09 16.19
C PRO A 93 31.85 -29.57 16.40
N ALA A 94 32.47 -30.39 15.56
CA ALA A 94 32.37 -31.83 15.58
C ALA A 94 32.63 -32.43 16.97
N MET A 95 31.81 -33.40 17.35
CA MET A 95 32.22 -34.53 18.19
C MET A 95 31.75 -35.81 17.53
#